data_AF-A0A927PAV8-F1
#
_entry.id   AF-A0A927PAV8-F1
#
_cell.length_a   1.000
_cell.length_b   1.000
_cell.length_c   1.000
_cell.angle_alpha   90.00
_cell.angle_beta   90.00
_cell.angle_gamma   90.00
#
_symmetry.space_group_name_H-M   'P 1'
#
loop_
_entity.id
_entity.type
_entity.pdbx_description
1 polymer ?
#
loop_
_entity_poly.entity_id
_entity_poly.type
_entity_poly.pdbx_seq_one_letter_code
_entity_poly.pdbx_strand_id
1 'polypeptide(L)'
;MPTLDWIGKDKVVNHHLDVPYRVLERVYSYDQAGQHDADNGSENMIIHGDNLEALKALLPQYEGRVKCIYIDPPYNTATSTNSNRKWVYSDNVDSPIISAWIGKTVGDEGEDLTRHDKWLCMMYPRLKLLQKLLSDDGVIFISISDVEHASLKMICNEIFGMNCFVANVIWGNNYSPRNDSKGIAYTTDNILVYSKNPGWTPQRLARSEIMDARYNAPDNDPVPWTSSPAHAPSARSHKGMVYGIQHPFTGKIFYPPAGRCWALEQEKILSNMREWASYKLENLDDSSIRAEICGEDDIASMPNIKAIVLDESIETAKEKVINRINQGTWPPFYFTNNGKGGLRVKKHLEDMGGKVVTTLWAYEDVGTNTEAKNDI
;
A
#
# COMPACT_ATOMS: atom_id res chain seq x y z
N MET A 1 -18.69 19.21 -8.53
CA MET A 1 -18.28 17.83 -8.84
C MET A 1 -19.25 17.33 -9.91
N PRO A 2 -18.79 16.73 -11.03
CA PRO A 2 -19.71 16.12 -11.98
C PRO A 2 -20.55 15.03 -11.30
N THR A 3 -21.82 14.91 -11.68
CA THR A 3 -22.76 13.95 -11.11
C THR A 3 -23.13 12.89 -12.14
N LEU A 4 -23.19 11.63 -11.72
CA LEU A 4 -23.78 10.54 -12.51
C LEU A 4 -25.30 10.52 -12.28
N ASP A 5 -26.09 10.49 -13.35
CA ASP A 5 -27.56 10.38 -13.28
C ASP A 5 -28.02 9.08 -13.95
N TRP A 6 -29.10 8.49 -13.45
CA TRP A 6 -29.61 7.18 -13.86
C TRP A 6 -31.09 7.00 -13.45
N ILE A 7 -31.80 6.05 -14.06
CA ILE A 7 -33.22 5.82 -13.78
C ILE A 7 -33.41 5.26 -12.36
N GLY A 8 -34.22 5.95 -11.54
CA GLY A 8 -34.52 5.53 -10.17
C GLY A 8 -33.58 6.11 -9.11
N LYS A 9 -32.57 6.93 -9.49
CA LYS A 9 -31.65 7.59 -8.56
C LYS A 9 -32.38 8.32 -7.43
N ASP A 10 -33.36 9.15 -7.78
CA ASP A 10 -34.13 9.96 -6.82
C ASP A 10 -34.89 9.11 -5.78
N LYS A 11 -35.15 7.84 -6.09
CA LYS A 11 -35.83 6.89 -5.20
C LYS A 11 -34.87 6.16 -4.27
N VAL A 12 -33.64 5.88 -4.69
CA VAL A 12 -32.70 5.04 -3.92
C VAL A 12 -31.74 5.82 -3.04
N VAL A 13 -31.50 7.10 -3.34
CA VAL A 13 -30.47 7.89 -2.63
C VAL A 13 -30.72 7.95 -1.12
N ASN A 14 -31.98 8.06 -0.71
CA ASN A 14 -32.39 8.09 0.69
C ASN A 14 -33.06 6.80 1.17
N HIS A 15 -33.23 5.79 0.31
CA HIS A 15 -33.96 4.57 0.65
C HIS A 15 -33.38 3.82 1.86
N HIS A 16 -32.05 3.89 2.07
CA HIS A 16 -31.38 3.35 3.24
C HIS A 16 -31.94 3.87 4.60
N LEU A 17 -32.60 5.03 4.60
CA LEU A 17 -33.29 5.57 5.77
C LEU A 17 -34.62 4.85 6.03
N ASP A 18 -35.33 4.48 4.97
CA ASP A 18 -36.66 3.87 5.00
C ASP A 18 -36.62 2.36 5.27
N VAL A 19 -35.46 1.71 5.07
CA VAL A 19 -35.27 0.29 5.42
C VAL A 19 -35.57 0.09 6.91
N PRO A 20 -36.50 -0.82 7.29
CA PRO A 20 -36.87 -1.03 8.67
C PRO A 20 -35.74 -1.70 9.46
N TYR A 21 -35.64 -1.37 10.75
CA TYR A 21 -34.78 -2.12 11.66
C TYR A 21 -35.33 -3.53 11.88
N ARG A 22 -34.46 -4.52 11.77
CA ARG A 22 -34.73 -5.92 12.09
C ARG A 22 -33.92 -6.34 13.32
N VAL A 23 -34.47 -7.27 14.10
CA VAL A 23 -33.75 -7.91 15.21
C VAL A 23 -33.02 -9.12 14.65
N LEU A 24 -31.76 -9.31 15.03
CA LEU A 24 -31.01 -10.52 14.69
C LEU A 24 -31.47 -11.67 15.59
N GLU A 25 -31.91 -12.77 14.99
CA GLU A 25 -32.27 -13.99 15.70
C GLU A 25 -31.07 -14.95 15.69
N ARG A 26 -30.59 -15.33 16.89
CA ARG A 26 -29.52 -16.32 17.02
C ARG A 26 -30.07 -17.72 16.74
N VAL A 27 -29.49 -18.41 15.75
CA VAL A 27 -29.88 -19.79 15.41
C VAL A 27 -29.00 -20.82 16.14
N TYR A 28 -27.68 -20.77 15.94
CA TYR A 28 -26.73 -21.70 16.55
C TYR A 28 -25.32 -21.08 16.64
N SER A 29 -24.42 -21.73 17.38
CA SER A 29 -22.99 -21.45 17.38
C SER A 29 -22.24 -22.60 16.70
N TYR A 30 -21.10 -22.32 16.06
CA TYR A 30 -20.30 -23.33 15.37
C TYR A 30 -18.83 -23.20 15.77
N ASP A 31 -18.19 -24.33 16.05
CA ASP A 31 -16.75 -24.42 16.33
C ASP A 31 -16.16 -25.75 15.81
N GLN A 32 -14.93 -26.07 16.22
CA GLN A 32 -14.24 -27.28 15.78
C GLN A 32 -14.97 -28.59 16.16
N ALA A 33 -15.81 -28.57 17.20
CA ALA A 33 -16.63 -29.70 17.61
C ALA A 33 -18.00 -29.77 16.90
N GLY A 34 -18.29 -28.80 16.02
CA GLY A 34 -19.51 -28.74 15.22
C GLY A 34 -20.51 -27.68 15.70
N GLN A 35 -21.79 -27.94 15.45
CA GLN A 35 -22.90 -27.04 15.78
C GLN A 35 -23.36 -27.22 17.22
N HIS A 36 -23.63 -26.11 17.90
CA HIS A 36 -24.13 -26.06 19.28
C HIS A 36 -25.36 -25.16 19.39
N ASP A 37 -26.38 -25.62 20.11
CA ASP A 37 -27.58 -24.83 20.38
C ASP A 37 -27.30 -23.69 21.37
N ALA A 38 -26.39 -23.89 22.33
CA ALA A 38 -26.00 -22.86 23.29
C ALA A 38 -24.95 -21.91 22.71
N ASP A 39 -24.95 -20.66 23.21
CA ASP A 39 -23.92 -19.70 22.85
C ASP A 39 -22.55 -20.15 23.38
N ASN A 40 -21.55 -20.15 22.50
CA ASN A 40 -20.17 -20.48 22.84
C ASN A 40 -19.31 -19.23 23.10
N GLY A 41 -19.90 -18.03 23.07
CA GLY A 41 -19.21 -16.76 23.35
C GLY A 41 -18.33 -16.25 22.20
N SER A 42 -18.46 -16.81 21.00
CA SER A 42 -17.78 -16.31 19.80
C SER A 42 -18.25 -14.91 19.44
N GLU A 43 -17.31 -14.01 19.15
CA GLU A 43 -17.61 -12.66 18.64
C GLU A 43 -17.87 -12.65 17.12
N ASN A 44 -17.58 -13.76 16.42
CA ASN A 44 -17.82 -13.90 14.98
C ASN A 44 -19.28 -14.22 14.68
N MET A 45 -19.83 -13.62 13.63
CA MET A 45 -21.23 -13.80 13.22
C MET A 45 -21.35 -14.11 11.73
N ILE A 46 -22.29 -14.99 11.40
CA ILE A 46 -22.78 -15.20 10.03
C ILE A 46 -24.27 -14.83 10.04
N ILE A 47 -24.65 -13.87 9.21
CA ILE A 47 -26.04 -13.40 9.11
C ILE A 47 -26.63 -13.88 7.80
N HIS A 48 -27.70 -14.66 7.88
CA HIS A 48 -28.45 -15.11 6.72
C HIS A 48 -29.66 -14.20 6.49
N GLY A 49 -29.72 -13.54 5.33
CA GLY A 49 -30.81 -12.67 4.93
C GLY A 49 -30.42 -11.76 3.77
N ASP A 50 -31.33 -10.88 3.37
CA ASP A 50 -30.98 -9.80 2.44
C ASP A 50 -29.98 -8.85 3.12
N ASN A 51 -28.87 -8.57 2.44
CA ASN A 51 -27.79 -7.77 3.00
C ASN A 51 -28.20 -6.31 3.28
N LEU A 52 -29.19 -5.74 2.59
CA LEU A 52 -29.66 -4.38 2.89
C LEU A 52 -30.34 -4.34 4.28
N GLU A 53 -31.20 -5.33 4.56
CA GLU A 53 -31.84 -5.46 5.88
C GLU A 53 -30.81 -5.82 6.97
N ALA A 54 -29.88 -6.72 6.68
CA ALA A 54 -28.82 -7.11 7.62
C ALA A 54 -27.91 -5.92 7.99
N LEU A 55 -27.49 -5.12 7.00
CA LEU A 55 -26.68 -3.93 7.25
C LEU A 55 -27.43 -2.90 8.10
N LYS A 56 -28.74 -2.73 7.88
CA LYS A 56 -29.58 -1.85 8.70
C LYS A 56 -29.68 -2.35 10.14
N ALA A 57 -29.84 -3.66 10.33
CA ALA A 57 -29.91 -4.30 11.65
C ALA A 57 -28.60 -4.16 12.45
N LEU A 58 -27.44 -4.02 11.79
CA LEU A 58 -26.15 -3.85 12.44
C LEU A 58 -25.90 -2.42 12.96
N LEU A 59 -26.56 -1.40 12.41
CA LEU A 59 -26.30 0.01 12.77
C LEU A 59 -26.37 0.30 14.28
N PRO A 60 -27.39 -0.16 15.04
CA PRO A 60 -27.51 0.20 16.46
C PRO A 60 -26.29 -0.19 17.30
N GLN A 61 -25.56 -1.24 16.91
CA GLN A 61 -24.42 -1.75 17.64
C GLN A 61 -23.07 -1.41 17.00
N TYR A 62 -23.02 -1.29 15.66
CA TYR A 62 -21.76 -1.23 14.90
C TYR A 62 -21.55 0.05 14.08
N GLU A 63 -22.48 1.02 14.11
CA GLU A 63 -22.27 2.32 13.46
C GLU A 63 -20.96 2.97 13.95
N GLY A 64 -20.09 3.35 13.01
CA GLY A 64 -18.79 3.94 13.31
C GLY A 64 -17.75 3.00 13.93
N ARG A 65 -17.94 1.68 13.87
CA ARG A 65 -17.06 0.71 14.58
C ARG A 65 -16.35 -0.29 13.66
N VAL A 66 -16.77 -0.41 12.41
CA VAL A 66 -16.17 -1.39 11.48
C VAL A 66 -14.85 -0.85 10.93
N LYS A 67 -13.76 -1.59 11.13
CA LYS A 67 -12.42 -1.18 10.72
C LYS A 67 -12.15 -1.42 9.23
N CYS A 68 -12.60 -2.56 8.71
CA CYS A 68 -12.36 -2.98 7.35
C CYS A 68 -13.62 -3.64 6.80
N ILE A 69 -13.99 -3.27 5.58
CA ILE A 69 -15.07 -3.90 4.83
C ILE A 69 -14.47 -4.42 3.53
N TYR A 70 -14.77 -5.67 3.20
CA TYR A 70 -14.52 -6.23 1.87
C TYR A 70 -15.86 -6.72 1.31
N ILE A 71 -16.15 -6.36 0.05
CA ILE A 71 -17.32 -6.85 -0.66
C ILE A 71 -16.96 -7.26 -2.09
N ASP A 72 -17.62 -8.31 -2.57
CA ASP A 72 -17.55 -8.81 -3.94
C ASP A 72 -18.98 -8.78 -4.55
N PRO A 73 -19.48 -7.59 -4.94
CA PRO A 73 -20.81 -7.45 -5.51
C PRO A 73 -20.92 -8.14 -6.87
N PRO A 74 -22.14 -8.45 -7.36
CA PRO A 74 -22.29 -9.03 -8.69
C PRO A 74 -21.70 -8.09 -9.75
N TYR A 75 -20.80 -8.58 -10.60
CA TYR A 75 -20.09 -7.76 -11.61
C TYR A 75 -20.95 -7.27 -12.78
N ASN A 76 -22.23 -7.64 -12.81
CA ASN A 76 -23.16 -7.34 -13.89
C ASN A 76 -22.74 -7.85 -15.28
N THR A 77 -21.98 -8.96 -15.32
CA THR A 77 -21.42 -9.56 -16.55
C THR A 77 -22.26 -10.67 -17.16
N ALA A 78 -23.37 -11.06 -16.52
CA ALA A 78 -24.16 -12.21 -16.94
C ALA A 78 -24.85 -11.99 -18.30
N THR A 79 -24.96 -13.05 -19.09
CA THR A 79 -25.64 -13.10 -20.40
C THR A 79 -26.59 -14.28 -20.46
N SER A 80 -27.53 -14.30 -21.42
CA SER A 80 -28.50 -15.37 -21.67
C SER A 80 -27.85 -16.74 -21.87
N THR A 81 -26.62 -16.75 -22.34
CA THR A 81 -25.81 -17.96 -22.57
C THR A 81 -25.13 -18.51 -21.32
N ASN A 82 -25.09 -17.77 -20.20
CA ASN A 82 -24.44 -18.17 -18.95
C ASN A 82 -25.44 -18.10 -17.76
N SER A 83 -26.35 -19.06 -17.69
CA SER A 83 -27.48 -19.11 -16.73
C SER A 83 -27.08 -19.01 -15.26
N ASN A 84 -25.89 -19.51 -14.88
CA ASN A 84 -25.45 -19.61 -13.48
C ASN A 84 -24.98 -18.28 -12.85
N ARG A 85 -25.13 -17.14 -13.53
CA ARG A 85 -24.65 -15.83 -13.04
C ARG A 85 -25.69 -14.71 -13.08
N LYS A 86 -26.93 -15.01 -13.45
CA LYS A 86 -27.96 -13.98 -13.52
C LYS A 86 -28.41 -13.60 -12.12
N TRP A 87 -28.32 -12.32 -11.77
CA TRP A 87 -28.85 -11.78 -10.52
C TRP A 87 -30.27 -11.21 -10.76
N VAL A 88 -31.07 -11.21 -9.70
CA VAL A 88 -32.46 -10.73 -9.70
C VAL A 88 -32.53 -9.50 -8.81
N TYR A 89 -33.18 -8.44 -9.30
CA TYR A 89 -33.40 -7.25 -8.49
C TYR A 89 -34.49 -7.53 -7.44
N SER A 90 -34.15 -7.33 -6.16
CA SER A 90 -35.01 -7.68 -5.01
C SER A 90 -35.38 -6.52 -4.10
N ASP A 91 -34.86 -5.31 -4.34
CA ASP A 91 -35.10 -4.19 -3.42
C ASP A 91 -36.52 -3.63 -3.57
N ASN A 92 -37.30 -3.69 -2.49
CA ASN A 92 -38.67 -3.22 -2.46
C ASN A 92 -38.74 -1.70 -2.21
N VAL A 93 -38.36 -0.91 -3.22
CA VAL A 93 -38.44 0.56 -3.20
C VAL A 93 -39.82 0.99 -3.68
N ASP A 94 -40.46 1.91 -2.95
CA ASP A 94 -41.76 2.49 -3.35
C ASP A 94 -41.61 3.40 -4.58
N SER A 95 -41.67 2.77 -5.76
CA SER A 95 -41.54 3.44 -7.05
C SER A 95 -42.14 2.55 -8.15
N PRO A 96 -43.11 3.05 -8.94
CA PRO A 96 -43.71 2.28 -10.03
C PRO A 96 -42.68 1.71 -11.03
N ILE A 97 -41.58 2.45 -11.25
CA ILE A 97 -40.50 2.06 -12.17
C ILE A 97 -39.68 0.90 -11.56
N ILE A 98 -39.34 0.99 -10.28
CA ILE A 98 -38.52 -0.04 -9.60
C ILE A 98 -39.37 -1.29 -9.32
N SER A 99 -40.64 -1.12 -8.94
CA SER A 99 -41.56 -2.24 -8.76
C SER A 99 -41.71 -3.09 -10.03
N ALA A 100 -41.57 -2.49 -11.22
CA ALA A 100 -41.59 -3.21 -12.48
C ALA A 100 -40.36 -4.13 -12.68
N TRP A 101 -39.29 -3.97 -11.90
CA TRP A 101 -38.07 -4.78 -11.92
C TRP A 101 -38.07 -5.91 -10.89
N ILE A 102 -38.89 -5.81 -9.84
CA ILE A 102 -38.92 -6.79 -8.74
C ILE A 102 -39.23 -8.19 -9.28
N GLY A 103 -38.39 -9.17 -8.91
CA GLY A 103 -38.56 -10.56 -9.32
C GLY A 103 -38.24 -10.84 -10.79
N LYS A 104 -37.78 -9.83 -11.55
CA LYS A 104 -37.30 -10.00 -12.91
C LYS A 104 -35.78 -10.12 -12.92
N THR A 105 -35.31 -11.12 -13.65
CA THR A 105 -33.90 -11.29 -13.93
C THR A 105 -33.38 -10.12 -14.77
N VAL A 106 -32.18 -9.64 -14.46
CA VAL A 106 -31.54 -8.62 -15.30
C VAL A 106 -31.27 -9.20 -16.69
N GLY A 107 -31.89 -8.59 -17.71
CA GLY A 107 -31.78 -8.99 -19.11
C GLY A 107 -30.40 -8.73 -19.69
N ASP A 108 -30.16 -9.22 -20.90
CA ASP A 108 -28.89 -9.05 -21.62
C ASP A 108 -28.60 -7.57 -21.93
N GLU A 109 -27.33 -7.25 -22.19
CA GLU A 109 -26.92 -5.90 -22.57
C GLU A 109 -27.73 -5.43 -23.79
N GLY A 110 -28.31 -4.23 -23.72
CA GLY A 110 -29.13 -3.67 -24.80
C GLY A 110 -30.59 -4.13 -24.85
N GLU A 111 -31.05 -5.08 -24.03
CA GLU A 111 -32.44 -5.58 -24.09
C GLU A 111 -33.46 -4.56 -23.58
N ASP A 112 -33.30 -4.08 -22.35
CA ASP A 112 -34.20 -3.10 -21.73
C ASP A 112 -33.52 -1.77 -21.38
N LEU A 113 -32.22 -1.64 -21.69
CA LEU A 113 -31.37 -0.46 -21.43
C LEU A 113 -31.30 -0.01 -19.95
N THR A 114 -31.81 -0.81 -19.01
CA THR A 114 -31.85 -0.47 -17.57
C THR A 114 -30.92 -1.31 -16.69
N ARG A 115 -30.06 -2.12 -17.31
CA ARG A 115 -29.13 -3.02 -16.61
C ARG A 115 -28.24 -2.28 -15.59
N HIS A 116 -27.64 -1.16 -16.00
CA HIS A 116 -26.78 -0.36 -15.12
C HIS A 116 -27.60 0.43 -14.10
N ASP A 117 -28.79 0.92 -14.48
CA ASP A 117 -29.71 1.61 -13.55
C ASP A 117 -30.09 0.70 -12.38
N LYS A 118 -30.47 -0.56 -12.67
CA LYS A 118 -30.81 -1.57 -11.67
C LYS A 118 -29.63 -1.85 -10.74
N TRP A 119 -28.43 -2.02 -11.29
CA TRP A 119 -27.23 -2.28 -10.49
C TRP A 119 -26.91 -1.12 -9.54
N LEU A 120 -26.96 0.11 -10.06
CA LEU A 120 -26.78 1.33 -9.28
C LEU A 120 -27.86 1.48 -8.20
N CYS A 121 -29.13 1.18 -8.52
CA CYS A 121 -30.23 1.20 -7.57
C CYS A 121 -30.03 0.22 -6.41
N MET A 122 -29.47 -0.96 -6.69
CA MET A 122 -29.17 -1.98 -5.71
C MET A 122 -27.94 -1.64 -4.86
N MET A 123 -26.87 -1.11 -5.47
CA MET A 123 -25.62 -0.82 -4.77
C MET A 123 -25.68 0.44 -3.89
N TYR A 124 -26.37 1.49 -4.34
CA TYR A 124 -26.36 2.79 -3.66
C TYR A 124 -26.80 2.74 -2.18
N PRO A 125 -27.97 2.18 -1.81
CA PRO A 125 -28.40 2.16 -0.42
C PRO A 125 -27.50 1.27 0.47
N ARG A 126 -26.94 0.19 -0.09
CA ARG A 126 -25.97 -0.69 0.60
C ARG A 126 -24.68 0.06 0.91
N LEU A 127 -24.11 0.77 -0.06
CA LEU A 127 -22.89 1.57 0.14
C LEU A 127 -23.09 2.70 1.16
N LYS A 128 -24.28 3.32 1.21
CA LYS A 128 -24.61 4.30 2.27
C LYS A 128 -24.57 3.67 3.67
N LEU A 129 -25.12 2.47 3.85
CA LEU A 129 -25.08 1.76 5.13
C LEU A 129 -23.66 1.30 5.49
N LEU A 130 -22.90 0.76 4.53
CA LEU A 130 -21.51 0.37 4.72
C LEU A 130 -20.65 1.57 5.14
N GLN A 131 -20.86 2.74 4.52
CA GLN A 131 -20.18 3.98 4.90
C GLN A 131 -20.49 4.36 6.36
N LYS A 132 -21.73 4.20 6.83
CA LYS A 132 -22.12 4.48 8.22
C LYS A 132 -21.48 3.51 9.22
N LEU A 133 -21.37 2.24 8.85
CA LEU A 133 -20.74 1.22 9.69
C LEU A 133 -19.23 1.44 9.87
N LEU A 134 -18.55 2.01 8.86
CA LEU A 134 -17.12 2.30 8.96
C LEU A 134 -16.78 3.26 10.11
N SER A 135 -15.78 2.87 10.89
CA SER A 135 -15.03 3.73 11.81
C SER A 135 -14.30 4.86 11.09
N ASP A 136 -13.91 5.90 11.82
CA ASP A 136 -13.26 7.11 11.26
C ASP A 136 -11.94 6.81 10.55
N ASP A 137 -11.23 5.76 10.97
CA ASP A 137 -10.00 5.27 10.36
C ASP A 137 -10.24 3.98 9.54
N GLY A 138 -11.50 3.73 9.18
CA GLY A 138 -11.95 2.55 8.45
C GLY A 138 -11.78 2.65 6.93
N VAL A 139 -11.72 1.48 6.29
CA VAL A 139 -11.51 1.32 4.85
C VAL A 139 -12.47 0.29 4.27
N ILE A 140 -12.90 0.49 3.02
CA ILE A 140 -13.67 -0.46 2.23
C ILE A 140 -12.91 -0.83 0.95
N PHE A 141 -12.90 -2.12 0.65
CA PHE A 141 -12.39 -2.73 -0.58
C PHE A 141 -13.57 -3.34 -1.34
N ILE A 142 -13.70 -2.98 -2.62
CA ILE A 142 -14.82 -3.41 -3.46
C ILE A 142 -14.26 -4.03 -4.74
N SER A 143 -14.36 -5.35 -4.86
CA SER A 143 -14.00 -6.05 -6.08
C SER A 143 -15.00 -5.73 -7.19
N ILE A 144 -14.51 -5.50 -8.40
CA ILE A 144 -15.34 -5.18 -9.55
C ILE A 144 -14.63 -5.50 -10.87
N SER A 145 -15.40 -5.94 -11.87
CA SER A 145 -14.94 -5.95 -13.26
C SER A 145 -15.03 -4.55 -13.89
N ASP A 146 -14.47 -4.41 -15.09
CA ASP A 146 -14.53 -3.15 -15.83
C ASP A 146 -15.95 -2.73 -16.27
N VAL A 147 -16.94 -3.64 -16.25
CA VAL A 147 -18.33 -3.33 -16.64
C VAL A 147 -18.94 -2.24 -15.76
N GLU A 148 -18.78 -2.33 -14.45
CA GLU A 148 -19.37 -1.39 -13.48
C GLU A 148 -18.33 -0.53 -12.76
N HIS A 149 -17.05 -0.64 -13.13
CA HIS A 149 -15.96 0.09 -12.46
C HIS A 149 -16.19 1.60 -12.43
N ALA A 150 -16.49 2.20 -13.58
CA ALA A 150 -16.72 3.63 -13.69
C ALA A 150 -17.95 4.08 -12.90
N SER A 151 -19.06 3.34 -13.03
CA SER A 151 -20.31 3.56 -12.30
C SER A 151 -20.10 3.51 -10.79
N LEU A 152 -19.43 2.46 -10.30
CA LEU A 152 -19.09 2.27 -8.90
C LEU A 152 -18.18 3.38 -8.37
N LYS A 153 -17.13 3.75 -9.13
CA LYS A 153 -16.24 4.84 -8.75
C LYS A 153 -17.02 6.15 -8.57
N MET A 154 -17.95 6.44 -9.47
CA MET A 154 -18.76 7.65 -9.42
C MET A 154 -19.69 7.70 -8.19
N ILE A 155 -20.42 6.62 -7.89
CA ILE A 155 -21.27 6.59 -6.70
C ILE A 155 -20.46 6.56 -5.40
N CYS A 156 -19.29 5.91 -5.37
CA CYS A 156 -18.41 5.96 -4.21
C CYS A 156 -17.83 7.37 -3.99
N ASN A 157 -17.47 8.09 -5.05
CA ASN A 157 -17.08 9.51 -4.94
C ASN A 157 -18.21 10.35 -4.31
N GLU A 158 -19.46 10.08 -4.67
CA GLU A 158 -20.65 10.78 -4.14
C GLU A 158 -20.92 10.40 -2.66
N ILE A 159 -20.73 9.14 -2.29
CA ILE A 159 -21.05 8.62 -0.95
C ILE A 159 -19.93 8.86 0.07
N PHE A 160 -18.68 8.57 -0.28
CA PHE A 160 -17.52 8.66 0.61
C PHE A 160 -16.78 9.98 0.47
N GLY A 161 -16.91 10.66 -0.67
CA GLY A 161 -16.11 11.82 -1.04
C GLY A 161 -14.92 11.45 -1.92
N MET A 162 -14.62 12.29 -2.91
CA MET A 162 -13.53 12.06 -3.86
C MET A 162 -12.14 12.06 -3.20
N ASN A 163 -11.97 12.84 -2.11
CA ASN A 163 -10.76 12.90 -1.30
C ASN A 163 -10.57 11.68 -0.39
N CYS A 164 -11.58 10.80 -0.28
CA CYS A 164 -11.51 9.53 0.44
C CYS A 164 -11.17 8.35 -0.49
N PHE A 165 -10.97 8.59 -1.79
CA PHE A 165 -10.43 7.57 -2.68
C PHE A 165 -8.98 7.27 -2.31
N VAL A 166 -8.68 6.00 -2.03
CA VAL A 166 -7.33 5.57 -1.62
C VAL A 166 -6.56 5.05 -2.83
N ALA A 167 -7.11 4.07 -3.55
CA ALA A 167 -6.45 3.44 -4.68
C ALA A 167 -7.44 2.64 -5.56
N ASN A 168 -7.04 2.38 -6.80
CA ASN A 168 -7.55 1.27 -7.60
C ASN A 168 -6.47 0.19 -7.61
N VAL A 169 -6.76 -0.95 -6.99
CA VAL A 169 -5.88 -2.11 -7.02
C VAL A 169 -6.24 -2.98 -8.21
N ILE A 170 -5.24 -3.42 -8.95
CA ILE A 170 -5.36 -4.35 -10.07
C ILE A 170 -4.93 -5.73 -9.56
N TRP A 171 -5.89 -6.65 -9.48
CA TRP A 171 -5.64 -8.02 -9.07
C TRP A 171 -5.46 -8.89 -10.31
N GLY A 172 -4.26 -9.41 -10.52
CA GLY A 172 -4.02 -10.48 -11.49
C GLY A 172 -4.67 -11.76 -10.99
N ASN A 173 -5.71 -12.23 -11.67
CA ASN A 173 -6.58 -13.30 -11.16
C ASN A 173 -6.35 -14.67 -11.81
N ASN A 174 -5.39 -14.76 -12.74
CA ASN A 174 -5.15 -15.92 -13.58
C ASN A 174 -3.63 -16.19 -13.71
N TYR A 175 -3.22 -17.46 -13.55
CA TYR A 175 -1.84 -17.92 -13.78
C TYR A 175 -1.52 -18.09 -15.28
N SER A 176 -2.47 -18.64 -16.06
CA SER A 176 -2.21 -19.09 -17.43
C SER A 176 -2.54 -18.03 -18.49
N PRO A 177 -1.64 -17.80 -19.47
CA PRO A 177 -1.94 -16.97 -20.64
C PRO A 177 -3.12 -17.49 -21.45
N ARG A 178 -4.03 -16.60 -21.88
CA ARG A 178 -5.14 -16.94 -22.78
C ARG A 178 -4.69 -16.81 -24.25
N ASN A 179 -3.99 -17.83 -24.73
CA ASN A 179 -3.43 -17.87 -26.09
C ASN A 179 -4.50 -17.91 -27.20
N ASP A 180 -5.74 -18.20 -26.85
CA ASP A 180 -6.92 -18.19 -27.72
C ASP A 180 -7.62 -16.82 -27.77
N SER A 181 -7.16 -15.84 -26.99
CA SER A 181 -7.71 -14.48 -27.01
C SER A 181 -7.54 -13.84 -28.39
N LYS A 182 -8.64 -13.38 -28.97
CA LYS A 182 -8.65 -12.64 -30.25
C LYS A 182 -8.28 -11.15 -30.09
N GLY A 183 -8.03 -10.69 -28.87
CA GLY A 183 -7.69 -9.31 -28.53
C GLY A 183 -6.88 -9.23 -27.23
N ILE A 184 -6.93 -8.08 -26.54
CA ILE A 184 -6.28 -7.92 -25.23
C ILE A 184 -6.95 -8.88 -24.25
N ALA A 185 -6.18 -9.85 -23.75
CA ALA A 185 -6.69 -10.84 -22.82
C ALA A 185 -6.97 -10.17 -21.47
N TYR A 186 -8.19 -10.35 -20.96
CA TYR A 186 -8.52 -9.99 -19.59
C TYR A 186 -7.91 -11.01 -18.62
N THR A 187 -6.95 -10.55 -17.83
CA THR A 187 -6.23 -11.35 -16.81
C THR A 187 -6.26 -10.67 -15.44
N THR A 188 -7.06 -9.62 -15.30
CA THR A 188 -7.12 -8.80 -14.10
C THR A 188 -8.56 -8.40 -13.79
N ASP A 189 -8.84 -8.24 -12.49
CA ASP A 189 -10.02 -7.52 -11.98
C ASP A 189 -9.56 -6.29 -11.19
N ASN A 190 -10.49 -5.39 -10.91
CA ASN A 190 -10.23 -4.18 -10.14
C ASN A 190 -10.73 -4.35 -8.69
N ILE A 191 -10.07 -3.69 -7.75
CA ILE A 191 -10.54 -3.51 -6.38
C ILE A 191 -10.47 -2.02 -6.06
N LEU A 192 -11.64 -1.39 -5.95
CA LEU A 192 -11.74 0.01 -5.57
C LEU A 192 -11.62 0.15 -4.06
N VAL A 193 -10.71 1.03 -3.62
CA VAL A 193 -10.44 1.26 -2.21
C VAL A 193 -10.84 2.68 -1.81
N TYR A 194 -11.70 2.78 -0.80
CA TYR A 194 -12.12 4.05 -0.20
C TYR A 194 -11.97 4.00 1.32
N SER A 195 -11.63 5.12 1.92
CA SER A 195 -11.63 5.29 3.37
C SER A 195 -12.87 6.04 3.84
N LYS A 196 -13.15 5.99 5.15
CA LYS A 196 -14.20 6.82 5.76
C LYS A 196 -13.85 8.31 5.71
N ASN A 197 -12.59 8.64 6.03
CA ASN A 197 -12.02 9.98 6.02
C ASN A 197 -10.75 10.04 5.15
N PRO A 198 -10.36 11.21 4.62
CA PRO A 198 -9.15 11.36 3.81
C PRO A 198 -7.86 11.03 4.56
N GLY A 199 -6.80 10.70 3.82
CA GLY A 199 -5.46 10.52 4.40
C GLY A 199 -5.23 9.17 5.07
N TRP A 200 -6.11 8.19 4.82
CA TRP A 200 -5.90 6.82 5.28
C TRP A 200 -4.64 6.21 4.64
N THR A 201 -3.87 5.48 5.45
CA THR A 201 -2.67 4.76 5.00
C THR A 201 -2.70 3.31 5.49
N PRO A 202 -2.36 2.32 4.65
CA PRO A 202 -2.30 0.93 5.07
C PRO A 202 -1.09 0.69 6.00
N GLN A 203 -1.23 -0.30 6.88
CA GLN A 203 -0.06 -0.89 7.53
C GLN A 203 0.79 -1.65 6.52
N ARG A 204 2.07 -1.88 6.86
CA ARG A 204 2.97 -2.68 6.03
C ARG A 204 2.69 -4.16 6.24
N LEU A 205 2.82 -4.94 5.16
CA LEU A 205 2.76 -6.39 5.22
C LEU A 205 4.05 -6.96 5.80
N ALA A 206 4.01 -8.21 6.26
CA ALA A 206 5.23 -8.93 6.60
C ALA A 206 6.21 -8.95 5.41
N ARG A 207 7.51 -9.01 5.72
CA ARG A 207 8.54 -9.16 4.70
C ARG A 207 8.50 -10.57 4.13
N SER A 208 8.82 -10.73 2.85
CA SER A 208 8.93 -12.05 2.23
C SER A 208 10.35 -12.60 2.33
N GLU A 209 10.50 -13.92 2.27
CA GLU A 209 11.81 -14.58 2.26
C GLU A 209 12.71 -14.06 1.12
N ILE A 210 12.12 -13.73 -0.04
CA ILE A 210 12.84 -13.16 -1.19
C ILE A 210 13.41 -11.76 -0.86
N MET A 211 12.71 -10.97 -0.05
CA MET A 211 13.21 -9.67 0.40
C MET A 211 14.38 -9.84 1.37
N ASP A 212 14.30 -10.84 2.24
CA ASP A 212 15.29 -11.08 3.30
C ASP A 212 16.54 -11.77 2.77
N ALA A 213 16.42 -12.60 1.73
CA ALA A 213 17.55 -13.23 1.03
C ALA A 213 18.54 -12.22 0.41
N ARG A 214 18.17 -10.95 0.28
CA ARG A 214 19.07 -9.86 -0.18
C ARG A 214 20.00 -9.34 0.91
N TYR A 215 19.81 -9.77 2.16
CA TYR A 215 20.58 -9.37 3.31
C TYR A 215 21.56 -10.48 3.66
N ASN A 216 22.81 -10.12 3.93
CA ASN A 216 23.86 -11.05 4.29
C ASN A 216 24.82 -10.40 5.29
N ALA A 217 25.77 -11.20 5.80
CA ALA A 217 26.77 -10.73 6.76
C ALA A 217 28.18 -11.11 6.25
N PRO A 218 28.68 -10.46 5.17
CA PRO A 218 29.95 -10.82 4.55
C PRO A 218 31.16 -10.54 5.45
N ASP A 219 30.94 -9.81 6.54
CA ASP A 219 31.91 -9.41 7.54
C ASP A 219 31.69 -10.12 8.89
N ASN A 220 30.87 -11.17 8.94
CA ASN A 220 30.49 -11.87 10.19
C ASN A 220 29.74 -10.98 11.20
N ASP A 221 29.05 -9.94 10.74
CA ASP A 221 28.10 -9.19 11.55
C ASP A 221 27.00 -10.14 12.07
N PRO A 222 26.62 -10.12 13.37
CA PRO A 222 25.57 -10.97 13.90
C PRO A 222 24.21 -10.73 13.25
N VAL A 223 23.99 -9.54 12.69
CA VAL A 223 22.73 -9.17 12.04
C VAL A 223 22.96 -8.99 10.54
N PRO A 224 22.25 -9.74 9.67
CA PRO A 224 22.32 -9.57 8.23
C PRO A 224 21.98 -8.14 7.80
N TRP A 225 22.75 -7.60 6.86
CA TRP A 225 22.59 -6.25 6.36
C TRP A 225 22.68 -6.21 4.83
N THR A 226 22.25 -5.09 4.24
CA THR A 226 22.44 -4.82 2.82
C THR A 226 23.19 -3.51 2.59
N SER A 227 23.86 -3.41 1.45
CA SER A 227 24.71 -2.28 1.12
C SER A 227 23.94 -1.13 0.49
N SER A 228 23.88 0.01 1.15
CA SER A 228 23.21 1.21 0.65
C SER A 228 24.19 2.35 0.37
N PRO A 229 23.84 3.31 -0.52
CA PRO A 229 24.65 4.52 -0.69
C PRO A 229 24.77 5.32 0.61
N ALA A 230 25.96 5.84 0.89
CA ALA A 230 26.21 6.70 2.06
C ALA A 230 25.62 8.13 1.92
N HIS A 231 24.79 8.38 0.91
CA HIS A 231 24.30 9.71 0.53
C HIS A 231 22.80 9.74 0.21
N ALA A 232 22.14 10.85 0.51
CA ALA A 232 20.72 11.12 0.28
C ALA A 232 20.53 12.27 -0.74
N PRO A 233 19.36 12.39 -1.40
CA PRO A 233 19.06 13.55 -2.24
C PRO A 233 18.91 14.83 -1.39
N SER A 234 18.65 15.97 -2.05
CA SER A 234 18.33 17.26 -1.42
C SER A 234 19.51 18.00 -0.80
N ALA A 235 20.67 17.97 -1.46
CA ALA A 235 21.86 18.74 -1.06
C ALA A 235 21.58 20.23 -0.83
N ARG A 236 20.78 20.85 -1.71
CA ARG A 236 20.45 22.28 -1.65
C ARG A 236 19.80 22.69 -0.32
N SER A 237 18.95 21.82 0.24
CA SER A 237 18.29 22.05 1.52
C SER A 237 19.13 21.57 2.72
N HIS A 238 20.16 20.75 2.49
CA HIS A 238 21.01 20.15 3.51
C HIS A 238 22.49 20.48 3.28
N LYS A 239 22.78 21.76 3.00
CA LYS A 239 24.16 22.24 2.75
C LYS A 239 25.14 21.84 3.88
N GLY A 240 24.64 21.77 5.12
CA GLY A 240 25.30 21.26 6.33
C GLY A 240 25.91 19.85 6.22
N MET A 241 25.42 19.04 5.29
CA MET A 241 25.78 17.63 5.13
C MET A 241 26.57 17.39 3.83
N VAL A 242 27.05 18.46 3.20
CA VAL A 242 27.94 18.40 2.03
C VAL A 242 29.31 18.86 2.51
N TYR A 243 30.26 17.92 2.59
CA TYR A 243 31.64 18.18 3.01
C TYR A 243 32.57 17.07 2.51
N GLY A 244 33.86 17.38 2.39
CA GLY A 244 34.87 16.42 1.95
C GLY A 244 35.15 15.34 3.01
N ILE A 245 35.39 14.11 2.57
CA ILE A 245 35.93 13.03 3.41
C ILE A 245 37.22 12.52 2.77
N GLN A 246 38.29 12.43 3.55
CA GLN A 246 39.53 11.84 3.08
C GLN A 246 39.46 10.32 3.08
N HIS A 247 39.83 9.71 1.97
CA HIS A 247 39.84 8.26 1.83
C HIS A 247 41.09 7.65 2.50
N PRO A 248 40.95 6.66 3.41
CA PRO A 248 42.07 6.18 4.22
C PRO A 248 43.16 5.45 3.41
N PHE A 249 42.82 4.81 2.29
CA PHE A 249 43.81 4.12 1.44
C PHE A 249 44.48 5.00 0.39
N THR A 250 43.80 6.02 -0.13
CA THR A 250 44.26 6.77 -1.30
C THR A 250 44.65 8.21 -0.97
N GLY A 251 44.27 8.70 0.21
CA GLY A 251 44.46 10.09 0.62
C GLY A 251 43.57 11.09 -0.13
N LYS A 252 42.81 10.67 -1.14
CA LYS A 252 41.95 11.55 -1.93
C LYS A 252 40.76 12.03 -1.10
N ILE A 253 40.44 13.32 -1.22
CA ILE A 253 39.18 13.87 -0.72
C ILE A 253 38.08 13.52 -1.71
N PHE A 254 36.97 12.98 -1.22
CA PHE A 254 35.78 12.72 -2.02
C PHE A 254 34.55 13.39 -1.38
N TYR A 255 33.56 13.64 -2.22
CA TYR A 255 32.34 14.37 -1.89
C TYR A 255 31.11 13.51 -2.28
N PRO A 256 29.92 13.82 -1.77
CA PRO A 256 28.70 13.21 -2.30
C PRO A 256 28.48 13.63 -3.76
N PRO A 257 27.76 12.83 -4.58
CA PRO A 257 27.46 13.18 -5.97
C PRO A 257 26.67 14.50 -6.08
N ALA A 258 26.72 15.14 -7.25
CA ALA A 258 25.96 16.36 -7.53
C ALA A 258 24.46 16.21 -7.16
N GLY A 259 23.92 17.22 -6.47
CA GLY A 259 22.54 17.22 -5.94
C GLY A 259 22.32 16.38 -4.69
N ARG A 260 23.35 15.71 -4.15
CA ARG A 260 23.27 14.80 -2.99
C ARG A 260 24.13 15.26 -1.81
N CYS A 261 23.72 14.90 -0.61
CA CYS A 261 24.44 15.13 0.63
C CYS A 261 24.71 13.80 1.35
N TRP A 262 25.59 13.80 2.35
CA TRP A 262 25.78 12.61 3.18
C TRP A 262 24.49 12.21 3.90
N ALA A 263 24.31 10.91 4.15
CA ALA A 263 23.06 10.38 4.69
C ALA A 263 22.84 10.67 6.18
N LEU A 264 23.91 11.01 6.92
CA LEU A 264 23.88 11.35 8.34
C LEU A 264 24.71 12.62 8.62
N GLU A 265 24.48 13.21 9.78
CA GLU A 265 25.18 14.39 10.27
C GLU A 265 26.68 14.15 10.39
N GLN A 266 27.47 15.21 10.24
CA GLN A 266 28.93 15.14 10.21
C GLN A 266 29.53 14.44 11.43
N GLU A 267 29.01 14.72 12.62
CA GLU A 267 29.51 14.14 13.85
C GLU A 267 29.34 12.61 13.89
N LYS A 268 28.20 12.09 13.41
CA LYS A 268 27.93 10.65 13.33
C LYS A 268 28.87 9.97 12.34
N ILE A 269 29.10 10.59 11.18
CA ILE A 269 30.04 10.06 10.19
C ILE A 269 31.47 10.14 10.74
N LEU A 270 31.88 11.24 11.38
CA LEU A 270 33.20 11.36 12.00
C LEU A 270 33.44 10.30 13.07
N SER A 271 32.45 10.05 13.95
CA SER A 271 32.52 8.99 14.95
C SER A 271 32.75 7.62 14.30
N ASN A 272 31.98 7.30 13.25
CA ASN A 272 32.16 6.06 12.51
C ASN A 272 33.52 5.99 11.79
N MET A 273 33.99 7.10 11.22
CA MET A 273 35.29 7.15 10.53
C MET A 273 36.45 6.89 11.51
N ARG A 274 36.30 7.34 12.76
CA ARG A 274 37.26 7.08 13.85
C ARG A 274 37.37 5.62 14.28
N GLU A 275 36.38 4.79 13.94
CA GLU A 275 36.48 3.34 14.14
C GLU A 275 37.41 2.67 13.11
N TRP A 276 37.72 3.35 12.00
CA TRP A 276 38.61 2.85 10.95
C TRP A 276 40.05 3.31 11.12
N ALA A 277 40.25 4.60 11.39
CA ALA A 277 41.55 5.26 11.49
C ALA A 277 41.42 6.56 12.30
N SER A 278 42.51 7.24 12.60
CA SER A 278 42.43 8.53 13.31
C SER A 278 41.95 9.64 12.36
N TYR A 279 40.86 10.32 12.71
CA TYR A 279 40.30 11.43 11.92
C TYR A 279 40.03 12.69 12.75
N LYS A 280 40.20 13.84 12.12
CA LYS A 280 39.88 15.18 12.63
C LYS A 280 39.06 16.00 11.64
N LEU A 281 38.59 17.15 12.10
CA LEU A 281 37.92 18.14 11.27
C LEU A 281 38.90 19.23 10.86
N GLU A 282 39.00 19.47 9.56
CA GLU A 282 39.90 20.48 8.98
C GLU A 282 39.18 21.32 7.92
N ASN A 283 39.45 22.62 7.88
CA ASN A 283 38.90 23.47 6.82
C ASN A 283 39.79 23.33 5.57
N LEU A 284 39.19 22.94 4.44
CA LEU A 284 39.87 22.77 3.16
C LEU A 284 39.64 23.94 2.19
N ASP A 285 38.89 24.96 2.62
CA ASP A 285 38.47 26.09 1.79
C ASP A 285 37.78 25.63 0.48
N ASP A 286 36.95 24.58 0.59
CA ASP A 286 36.30 23.85 -0.51
C ASP A 286 34.90 24.37 -0.88
N SER A 287 34.56 25.59 -0.45
CA SER A 287 33.20 26.14 -0.59
C SER A 287 32.69 26.18 -2.03
N SER A 288 33.56 26.38 -3.02
CA SER A 288 33.19 26.37 -4.44
C SER A 288 32.72 24.98 -4.92
N ILE A 289 33.44 23.93 -4.52
CA ILE A 289 33.08 22.54 -4.83
C ILE A 289 31.74 22.18 -4.19
N ARG A 290 31.55 22.57 -2.92
CA ARG A 290 30.31 22.30 -2.20
C ARG A 290 29.13 23.07 -2.79
N ALA A 291 29.34 24.30 -3.26
CA ALA A 291 28.32 25.11 -3.93
C ALA A 291 27.86 24.44 -5.23
N GLU A 292 28.81 23.97 -6.06
CA GLU A 292 28.51 23.22 -7.29
C GLU A 292 27.66 21.97 -7.01
N ILE A 293 28.04 21.17 -5.99
CA ILE A 293 27.27 19.97 -5.59
C ILE A 293 25.85 20.34 -5.13
N CYS A 294 25.69 21.46 -4.43
CA CYS A 294 24.39 21.93 -3.96
C CYS A 294 23.53 22.57 -5.06
N GLY A 295 24.12 22.89 -6.22
CA GLY A 295 23.51 23.78 -7.21
C GLY A 295 23.23 25.17 -6.63
N GLU A 296 24.19 25.70 -5.87
CA GLU A 296 24.15 27.03 -5.27
C GLU A 296 25.08 27.97 -6.04
N ASP A 297 24.54 29.08 -6.53
CA ASP A 297 25.30 30.07 -7.30
C ASP A 297 26.01 31.06 -6.37
N ASP A 298 25.42 31.36 -5.21
CA ASP A 298 26.02 32.22 -4.20
C ASP A 298 26.95 31.42 -3.27
N ILE A 299 28.23 31.32 -3.64
CA ILE A 299 29.27 30.66 -2.84
C ILE A 299 29.39 31.29 -1.44
N ALA A 300 29.16 32.60 -1.29
CA ALA A 300 29.25 33.26 0.01
C ALA A 300 28.12 32.82 0.96
N SER A 301 27.00 32.31 0.44
CA SER A 301 25.92 31.72 1.23
C SER A 301 26.25 30.32 1.77
N MET A 302 27.35 29.70 1.34
CA MET A 302 27.69 28.35 1.75
C MET A 302 28.13 28.33 3.22
N PRO A 303 27.58 27.41 4.03
CA PRO A 303 28.00 27.26 5.42
C PRO A 303 29.49 26.89 5.49
N ASN A 304 30.21 27.43 6.48
CA ASN A 304 31.59 27.05 6.75
C ASN A 304 31.61 25.68 7.43
N ILE A 305 31.87 24.62 6.65
CA ILE A 305 31.87 23.24 7.12
C ILE A 305 33.27 22.66 6.91
N LYS A 306 33.81 22.03 7.94
CA LYS A 306 35.10 21.35 7.88
C LYS A 306 34.98 20.00 7.19
N ALA A 307 36.00 19.56 6.47
CA ALA A 307 36.10 18.21 5.97
C ALA A 307 36.53 17.23 7.08
N ILE A 308 36.23 15.95 6.90
CA ILE A 308 36.75 14.85 7.73
C ILE A 308 38.07 14.38 7.09
N VAL A 309 39.19 14.62 7.75
CA VAL A 309 40.53 14.31 7.25
C VAL A 309 41.31 13.44 8.23
N LEU A 310 42.31 12.71 7.75
CA LEU A 310 43.17 11.87 8.58
C LEU A 310 43.96 12.73 9.56
N ASP A 311 44.10 12.26 10.80
CA ASP A 311 44.98 12.83 11.82
C ASP A 311 46.24 11.98 12.02
N GLU A 312 46.62 11.26 10.96
CA GLU A 312 47.78 10.38 10.91
C GLU A 312 48.22 10.19 9.45
N SER A 313 49.36 9.54 9.22
CA SER A 313 49.83 9.26 7.86
C SER A 313 48.91 8.27 7.14
N ILE A 314 48.89 8.35 5.81
CA ILE A 314 48.09 7.45 4.97
C ILE A 314 48.56 6.00 5.16
N GLU A 315 49.85 5.78 5.36
CA GLU A 315 50.44 4.46 5.60
C GLU A 315 49.88 3.85 6.90
N THR A 316 49.89 4.62 7.99
CA THR A 316 49.34 4.17 9.29
C THR A 316 47.83 3.96 9.22
N ALA A 317 47.09 4.88 8.59
CA ALA A 317 45.65 4.75 8.40
C ALA A 317 45.31 3.48 7.62
N LYS A 318 46.02 3.23 6.52
CA LYS A 318 45.83 2.05 5.66
C LYS A 318 46.04 0.75 6.42
N GLU A 319 47.08 0.64 7.25
CA GLU A 319 47.32 -0.54 8.10
C GLU A 319 46.19 -0.75 9.11
N LYS A 320 45.74 0.32 9.79
CA LYS A 320 44.60 0.25 10.72
C LYS A 320 43.32 -0.21 10.04
N VAL A 321 43.00 0.33 8.87
CA VAL A 321 41.79 -0.06 8.13
C VAL A 321 41.87 -1.53 7.68
N ILE A 322 43.02 -2.00 7.19
CA ILE A 322 43.19 -3.43 6.82
C ILE A 322 42.97 -4.33 8.04
N ASN A 323 43.57 -3.99 9.18
CA ASN A 323 43.37 -4.74 10.42
C ASN A 323 41.90 -4.72 10.87
N ARG A 324 41.24 -3.56 10.81
CA ARG A 324 39.83 -3.40 11.17
C ARG A 324 38.89 -4.19 10.25
N ILE A 325 39.18 -4.27 8.95
CA ILE A 325 38.42 -5.10 7.99
C ILE A 325 38.53 -6.57 8.38
N ASN A 326 39.74 -7.05 8.68
CA ASN A 326 40.02 -8.44 9.00
C ASN A 326 39.41 -8.90 10.34
N GLN A 327 39.14 -7.98 11.26
CA GLN A 327 38.41 -8.28 12.51
C GLN A 327 36.93 -8.66 12.27
N GLY A 328 36.37 -8.31 11.11
CA GLY A 328 34.94 -8.47 10.84
C GLY A 328 34.08 -7.44 11.60
N THR A 329 32.77 -7.61 11.56
CA THR A 329 31.74 -6.73 12.15
C THR A 329 32.07 -5.26 11.92
N TRP A 330 32.09 -4.84 10.66
CA TRP A 330 32.48 -3.51 10.26
C TRP A 330 31.55 -2.43 10.85
N PRO A 331 32.04 -1.21 11.08
CA PRO A 331 31.21 -0.05 11.44
C PRO A 331 30.07 0.19 10.42
N PRO A 332 29.00 0.90 10.81
CA PRO A 332 27.85 1.21 9.94
C PRO A 332 28.23 1.79 8.57
N PHE A 333 29.15 2.76 8.51
CA PHE A 333 29.77 3.21 7.27
C PHE A 333 31.06 2.43 7.04
N TYR A 334 31.21 1.93 5.82
CA TYR A 334 32.33 1.08 5.45
C TYR A 334 32.78 1.35 4.01
N PHE A 335 34.02 0.97 3.73
CA PHE A 335 34.62 1.12 2.41
C PHE A 335 34.48 -0.18 1.62
N THR A 336 33.96 -0.07 0.40
CA THR A 336 33.83 -1.21 -0.52
C THR A 336 35.18 -1.68 -1.08
N ASN A 337 35.19 -2.78 -1.84
CA ASN A 337 36.38 -3.30 -2.53
C ASN A 337 37.60 -3.48 -1.59
N ASN A 338 37.38 -4.18 -0.47
CA ASN A 338 38.39 -4.42 0.57
C ASN A 338 39.08 -3.12 1.03
N GLY A 339 38.27 -2.07 1.22
CA GLY A 339 38.74 -0.78 1.69
C GLY A 339 39.10 0.23 0.59
N LYS A 340 39.22 -0.18 -0.68
CA LYS A 340 39.68 0.70 -1.78
C LYS A 340 38.56 1.40 -2.56
N GLY A 341 37.32 0.99 -2.34
CA GLY A 341 36.14 1.52 -3.02
C GLY A 341 35.48 2.66 -2.24
N GLY A 342 34.38 3.19 -2.78
CA GLY A 342 33.64 4.28 -2.14
C GLY A 342 33.00 3.90 -0.81
N LEU A 343 32.66 4.93 -0.03
CA LEU A 343 31.95 4.83 1.24
C LEU A 343 30.49 4.40 1.01
N ARG A 344 30.07 3.37 1.74
CA ARG A 344 28.68 2.88 1.77
C ARG A 344 28.22 2.73 3.20
N VAL A 345 26.92 2.55 3.39
CA VAL A 345 26.30 2.36 4.70
C VAL A 345 25.60 1.01 4.76
N LYS A 346 25.74 0.33 5.90
CA LYS A 346 24.98 -0.87 6.24
C LYS A 346 23.52 -0.50 6.52
N LYS A 347 22.61 -1.35 6.07
CA LYS A 347 21.20 -1.32 6.47
C LYS A 347 20.85 -2.71 6.99
N HIS A 348 20.81 -2.83 8.32
CA HIS A 348 20.49 -4.08 9.00
C HIS A 348 19.05 -4.47 8.75
N LEU A 349 18.81 -5.78 8.66
CA LEU A 349 17.49 -6.33 8.35
C LEU A 349 16.44 -5.94 9.40
N GLU A 350 16.84 -5.88 10.68
CA GLU A 350 15.97 -5.52 11.80
C GLU A 350 15.45 -4.08 11.75
N ASP A 351 16.22 -3.17 11.13
CA ASP A 351 15.82 -1.76 10.95
C ASP A 351 14.81 -1.58 9.80
N MET A 352 14.57 -2.63 9.02
CA MET A 352 13.76 -2.55 7.81
C MET A 352 12.30 -2.88 8.12
N GLY A 353 11.42 -1.91 7.90
CA GLY A 353 9.98 -2.13 7.97
C GLY A 353 9.46 -3.17 6.96
N GLY A 354 8.18 -3.51 7.11
CA GLY A 354 7.48 -4.48 6.26
C GLY A 354 7.39 -4.13 4.77
N LYS A 355 6.85 -5.06 3.97
CA LYS A 355 6.56 -4.87 2.54
C LYS A 355 5.47 -3.79 2.39
N VAL A 356 5.76 -2.78 1.57
CA VAL A 356 4.80 -1.73 1.24
C VAL A 356 3.74 -2.33 0.31
N VAL A 357 2.47 -2.00 0.55
CA VAL A 357 1.36 -2.43 -0.31
C VAL A 357 1.40 -1.66 -1.63
N THR A 358 1.25 -2.37 -2.74
CA THR A 358 1.22 -1.81 -4.09
C THR A 358 -0.17 -1.91 -4.70
N THR A 359 -0.43 -1.16 -5.78
CA THR A 359 -1.68 -1.24 -6.53
C THR A 359 -1.74 -2.39 -7.53
N LEU A 360 -0.66 -3.14 -7.71
CA LEU A 360 -0.66 -4.38 -8.49
C LEU A 360 -0.52 -5.54 -7.51
N TRP A 361 -1.54 -6.40 -7.48
CA TRP A 361 -1.54 -7.65 -6.71
C TRP A 361 -1.46 -8.81 -7.68
N ALA A 362 -0.30 -9.42 -7.77
CA ALA A 362 -0.07 -10.56 -8.64
C ALA A 362 -0.68 -11.83 -8.02
N TYR A 363 -1.16 -12.77 -8.83
CA TYR A 363 -1.83 -13.98 -8.31
C TYR A 363 -0.87 -14.81 -7.44
N GLU A 364 0.45 -14.71 -7.63
CA GLU A 364 1.45 -15.39 -6.80
C GLU A 364 1.39 -14.94 -5.34
N ASP A 365 0.97 -13.69 -5.11
CA ASP A 365 0.88 -13.08 -3.78
C ASP A 365 -0.52 -13.28 -3.14
N VAL A 366 -1.59 -13.36 -3.94
CA VAL A 366 -2.98 -13.27 -3.43
C VAL A 366 -3.94 -14.35 -3.98
N GLY A 367 -3.44 -15.31 -4.76
CA GLY A 367 -4.21 -16.40 -5.33
C GLY A 367 -4.97 -16.05 -6.62
N THR A 368 -5.65 -17.07 -7.16
CA THR A 368 -6.42 -16.99 -8.42
C THR A 368 -7.93 -17.09 -8.20
N ASN A 369 -8.71 -16.73 -9.21
CA ASN A 369 -10.19 -16.85 -9.20
C ASN A 369 -10.72 -18.30 -9.23
N THR A 370 -9.84 -19.30 -9.34
CA THR A 370 -10.20 -20.73 -9.38
C THR A 370 -9.89 -21.48 -8.09
N GLU A 371 -9.02 -20.96 -7.23
CA GLU A 371 -8.59 -21.66 -6.01
C GLU A 371 -9.73 -21.84 -5.01
N ALA A 372 -10.50 -20.77 -4.74
CA ALA A 372 -11.60 -20.81 -3.76
C ALA A 372 -12.75 -21.78 -4.13
N LYS A 373 -12.87 -22.19 -5.40
CA LYS A 373 -13.91 -23.14 -5.83
C LYS A 373 -13.57 -24.60 -5.54
N ASN A 374 -12.32 -24.91 -5.22
CA ASN A 374 -11.88 -26.29 -5.00
C ASN A 374 -11.99 -26.71 -3.52
N ASP A 375 -12.29 -25.78 -2.62
CA ASP A 375 -12.32 -25.99 -1.16
C ASP A 375 -13.74 -26.07 -0.55
N ILE A 376 -14.80 -26.07 -1.38
CA ILE A 376 -16.22 -26.17 -0.94
C ILE A 376 -16.90 -27.39 -1.55
#